data_AF-A0A510UP96-F1
#
_entry.id   AF-A0A510UP96-F1
#
_cell.length_a   1.000
_cell.length_b   1.000
_cell.length_c   1.000
_cell.angle_alpha   90.00
_cell.angle_beta   90.00
_cell.angle_gamma   90.00
#
_symmetry.space_group_name_H-M   'P 1'
#
loop_
_entity.id
_entity.type
_entity.pdbx_description
1 polymer ?
#
loop_
_entity_poly.entity_id
_entity_poly.type
_entity_poly.pdbx_seq_one_letter_code
_entity_poly.pdbx_strand_id
1 'polypeptide(L)' 'MSQAVAWTDPREQIEFSVLMADGRLAGRRFESREQAEAWAQPDEQVVEYNLVCECAV' A
#
# COMPACT_ATOMS: atom_id res chain seq x y z
N MET A 1 23.54 -0.01 -22.70
CA MET A 1 22.76 -1.26 -22.66
C MET A 1 21.41 -0.91 -22.07
N SER A 2 20.32 -0.99 -22.84
CA SER A 2 18.98 -0.71 -22.31
C SER A 2 18.51 -1.93 -21.52
N GLN A 3 18.21 -1.74 -20.24
CA GLN A 3 17.46 -2.73 -19.49
C GLN A 3 16.01 -2.73 -20.01
N ALA A 4 15.51 -3.89 -20.37
CA ALA A 4 14.08 -4.06 -20.61
C ALA A 4 13.38 -3.98 -19.25
N VAL A 5 12.62 -2.91 -19.02
CA VAL A 5 11.71 -2.85 -17.87
C VAL A 5 10.66 -3.93 -18.11
N ALA A 6 10.60 -4.93 -17.22
CA ALA A 6 9.52 -5.90 -17.24
C ALA A 6 8.21 -5.13 -17.07
N TRP A 7 7.29 -5.28 -18.02
CA TRP A 7 5.98 -4.66 -17.92
C TRP A 7 5.22 -5.30 -16.75
N THR A 8 4.75 -4.46 -15.83
CA THR A 8 3.87 -4.85 -14.72
C THR A 8 2.47 -4.34 -15.00
N ASP A 9 1.46 -5.22 -14.94
CA ASP A 9 0.08 -4.80 -15.13
C ASP A 9 -0.29 -3.74 -14.08
N PRO A 10 -0.69 -2.51 -14.49
CA PRO A 10 -1.05 -1.46 -13.55
C PRO A 10 -2.16 -1.86 -12.58
N ARG A 11 -3.02 -2.81 -12.96
CA ARG A 11 -4.10 -3.33 -12.10
C ARG A 11 -3.58 -4.18 -10.94
N GLU A 12 -2.37 -4.73 -11.08
CA GLU A 12 -1.72 -5.58 -10.10
C GLU A 12 -0.74 -4.80 -9.20
N GLN A 13 -0.57 -3.49 -9.42
CA GLN A 13 0.26 -2.62 -8.59
C GLN A 13 -0.48 -2.27 -7.29
N ILE A 14 -0.55 -3.25 -6.38
CA ILE A 14 -1.20 -3.12 -5.07
C ILE A 14 -0.19 -2.71 -4.02
N GLU A 15 -0.51 -1.67 -3.25
CA GLU A 15 0.18 -1.29 -2.02
C GLU A 15 -0.68 -1.59 -0.79
N PHE A 16 -0.02 -1.79 0.36
CA PHE A 16 -0.64 -2.02 1.65
C PHE A 16 -0.42 -0.82 2.56
N SER A 17 -1.44 -0.42 3.31
CA SER A 17 -1.34 0.55 4.40
C SER A 17 -2.30 0.19 5.52
N VAL A 18 -2.28 1.00 6.59
CA VAL A 18 -3.17 0.86 7.74
C VAL A 18 -4.00 2.12 7.86
N LEU A 19 -5.33 1.96 7.83
CA LEU A 19 -6.30 2.97 8.18
C LEU A 19 -6.34 3.07 9.72
N MET A 20 -5.78 4.15 10.23
CA MET A 20 -5.68 4.43 11.66
C MET A 20 -7.04 4.85 12.22
N ALA A 21 -7.19 4.78 13.55
CA ALA A 21 -8.43 5.15 14.24
C ALA A 21 -8.88 6.61 14.00
N ASP A 22 -7.96 7.50 13.62
CA ASP A 22 -8.25 8.90 13.27
C ASP A 22 -8.73 9.08 11.82
N GLY A 23 -8.89 7.99 11.07
CA GLY A 23 -9.33 7.98 9.68
C GLY A 23 -8.25 8.31 8.65
N ARG A 24 -6.99 8.44 9.08
CA ARG A 24 -5.85 8.68 8.18
C ARG A 24 -5.13 7.38 7.86
N LEU A 25 -4.46 7.35 6.71
CA LEU A 25 -3.51 6.27 6.40
C LEU A 25 -2.20 6.48 7.17
N ALA A 26 -1.59 5.38 7.58
CA ALA A 26 -0.27 5.38 8.19
C ALA A 26 0.75 6.05 7.26
N GLY A 27 1.60 6.93 7.81
CA GLY A 27 2.62 7.69 7.06
C GLY A 27 3.83 6.87 6.62
N ARG A 28 3.68 5.56 6.43
CA ARG A 28 4.73 4.64 5.99
C ARG A 28 4.18 3.67 4.95
N ARG A 29 5.06 3.19 4.08
CA ARG A 29 4.76 2.09 3.16
C ARG A 29 5.03 0.74 3.80
N PHE A 30 4.30 -0.27 3.35
CA PHE A 30 4.48 -1.66 3.74
C PHE A 30 4.80 -2.50 2.51
N GLU A 31 5.71 -3.46 2.66
CA GLU A 31 6.14 -4.35 1.58
C GLU A 31 5.15 -5.51 1.36
N SER A 32 4.36 -5.85 2.38
CA SER A 32 3.38 -6.92 2.33
C SER A 32 2.21 -6.67 3.28
N ARG A 33 1.10 -7.37 3.02
CA ARG A 33 -0.05 -7.42 3.93
C ARG A 33 0.33 -7.85 5.34
N GLU A 34 1.12 -8.92 5.46
CA GLU A 34 1.56 -9.46 6.74
C GLU A 34 2.37 -8.44 7.54
N GLN A 35 3.21 -7.64 6.87
CA GLN A 35 3.96 -6.57 7.51
C GLN A 35 3.03 -5.46 8.04
N ALA A 36 1.97 -5.13 7.30
CA ALA A 36 0.97 -4.17 7.74
C ALA A 36 0.14 -4.72 8.92
N GLU A 37 -0.28 -5.98 8.86
CA GLU A 37 -1.02 -6.67 9.92
C GLU A 37 -0.21 -6.77 11.21
N ALA A 38 1.10 -7.02 11.13
CA ALA A 38 1.97 -7.07 12.30
C ALA A 38 2.20 -5.69 12.96
N TRP A 39 1.97 -4.59 12.22
CA TRP A 39 2.13 -3.23 12.72
C TRP A 39 0.84 -2.61 13.25
N ALA A 40 -0.31 -2.98 12.67
CA ALA A 40 -1.62 -2.43 12.99
C ALA A 40 -2.01 -2.62 14.47
N GLN A 41 -2.70 -1.62 15.03
CA GLN A 41 -3.34 -1.72 16.34
C GLN A 41 -4.74 -2.38 16.26
N PRO A 42 -5.31 -2.87 17.39
CA PRO A 42 -6.55 -3.64 17.37
C PRO A 42 -7.78 -2.93 16.77
N ASP A 43 -7.83 -1.60 16.77
CA ASP A 43 -8.92 -0.77 16.25
C ASP A 43 -8.63 -0.18 14.86
N GLU A 44 -7.53 -0.60 14.23
CA GLU A 44 -7.10 -0.15 12.91
C GLU A 44 -7.37 -1.22 11.84
N GLN A 45 -7.37 -0.80 10.58
CA GLN A 45 -7.67 -1.70 9.46
C GLN A 45 -6.54 -1.71 8.44
N VAL A 46 -6.05 -2.89 8.08
CA VAL A 46 -5.18 -3.05 6.91
C VAL A 46 -6.00 -2.88 5.64
N VAL A 47 -5.55 -1.98 4.78
CA VAL A 47 -6.19 -1.65 3.51
C VAL A 47 -5.23 -1.89 2.34
N GLU A 48 -5.83 -2.28 1.22
CA GLU A 48 -5.15 -2.50 -0.06
C GLU A 48 -5.63 -1.43 -1.03
N TYR A 49 -4.69 -0.76 -1.70
CA TYR A 49 -5.03 0.23 -2.72
C TYR A 49 -4.11 0.10 -3.91
N ASN A 50 -4.64 0.42 -5.08
CA ASN A 50 -3.88 0.40 -6.31
C ASN A 50 -3.08 1.70 -6.44
N LEU A 51 -1.78 1.60 -6.72
CA LEU A 51 -0.88 2.75 -6.87
C LEU A 51 -1.34 3.72 -7.97
N VAL A 52 -1.99 3.22 -9.02
CA VAL A 52 -2.53 4.03 -10.12
C VAL A 52 -3.66 4.94 -9.65
N CYS A 53 -4.35 4.60 -8.56
CA CYS A 53 -5.41 5.40 -7.97
C CYS A 53 -4.91 6.44 -6.97
N GLU A 54 -3.59 6.55 -6.74
CA GLU A 54 -3.03 7.58 -5.87
C GLU A 54 -3.28 8.97 -6.45
N CYS A 55 -4.04 9.80 -5.73
CA CYS A 55 -4.14 11.22 -6.04
C CYS A 55 -2.89 11.92 -5.53
N ALA A 56 -2.17 12.65 -6.39
CA ALA A 56 -1.14 13.57 -5.94
C ALA A 56 -1.80 14.64 -5.05
N VAL A 57 -1.43 14.64 -3.77
CA VAL A 57 -1.87 15.63 -2.76
C VAL A 57 -0.96 16.84 -2.74
#